data_AF-A0A7S1W543-F1
#
_entry.id   AF-A0A7S1W543-F1
#
_cell.length_a   1.000
_cell.length_b   1.000
_cell.length_c   1.000
_cell.angle_alpha   90.00
_cell.angle_beta   90.00
_cell.angle_gamma   90.00
#
_symmetry.space_group_name_H-M   'P 1'
#
loop_
_entity.id
_entity.type
_entity.pdbx_description
1 polymer ?
#
loop_
_entity_poly.entity_id
_entity_poly.type
_entity_poly.pdbx_seq_one_letter_code
_entity_poly.pdbx_strand_id
1 'polypeptide(L)'
;ASPACSPVVTTHYPEAITEASLAASGDSTDARGTMSGLAGLWGHAQKAGRRWSSSGGGGSGAAGDQSIQEELLGDPKVKEAIRGAGMRALTDPAVQNAVLKAIKERTPHLANEAGSIVKSWSKDPEVQARAKYMAGMAVHATGHMGENAIHCIEQGPEGVQVLAFIGGCASLVLAVLQVLNPLAAVGATFTYLVSLYQVIFSLTTMLFEAKMEWLSKVDKFNEWHDMLMVNMRFLSLSLGRGLFYIFQGSIWWVLSSYFGIFEKILAIYLCCLGALYVCMHFGIMPQHVATKMRQMSNDYVKITP
;
A
#
# COMPACT_ATOMS: atom_id res chain seq x y z
N ALA A 1 17.62 31.25 30.06
CA ALA A 1 18.00 31.08 28.65
C ALA A 1 17.12 29.97 28.06
N SER A 2 16.03 30.36 27.42
CA SER A 2 15.07 29.45 26.79
C SER A 2 15.47 29.23 25.32
N PRO A 3 15.38 28.01 24.76
CA PRO A 3 15.69 27.80 23.35
C PRO A 3 14.54 28.31 22.48
N ALA A 4 14.92 29.03 21.43
CA ALA A 4 14.02 29.63 20.46
C ALA A 4 13.25 28.57 19.65
N CYS A 5 11.94 28.77 19.55
CA CYS A 5 11.02 28.01 18.73
C CYS A 5 11.19 28.46 17.26
N SER A 6 11.55 27.55 16.36
CA SER A 6 11.64 27.83 14.92
C SER A 6 10.23 27.99 14.30
N PRO A 7 10.07 28.85 13.28
CA PRO A 7 8.76 29.12 12.69
C PRO A 7 8.26 27.94 11.85
N VAL A 8 6.96 27.64 12.03
CA VAL A 8 6.19 26.69 11.22
C VAL A 8 6.04 27.26 9.80
N VAL A 9 6.56 26.54 8.81
CA VAL A 9 6.35 26.82 7.39
C VAL A 9 4.99 26.24 6.99
N THR A 10 3.98 27.08 6.86
CA THR A 10 2.70 26.74 6.23
C THR A 10 2.87 26.69 4.72
N THR A 11 2.94 25.50 4.14
CA THR A 11 2.80 25.30 2.70
C THR A 11 1.31 25.32 2.32
N HIS A 12 0.91 26.37 1.61
CA HIS A 12 -0.37 26.44 0.91
C HIS A 12 -0.42 25.35 -0.19
N TYR A 13 -1.39 24.44 -0.09
CA TYR A 13 -1.79 23.59 -1.22
C TYR A 13 -2.87 24.33 -2.03
N PRO A 14 -2.75 24.43 -3.36
CA PRO A 14 -3.84 24.98 -4.18
C PRO A 14 -5.02 24.00 -4.26
N GLU A 15 -6.21 24.52 -3.98
CA GLU A 15 -7.51 23.88 -4.20
C GLU A 15 -7.67 23.52 -5.68
N ALA A 16 -7.74 22.22 -5.99
CA ALA A 16 -8.09 21.73 -7.31
C ALA A 16 -8.80 20.37 -7.24
N ILE A 17 -9.83 20.23 -6.39
CA ILE A 17 -10.74 19.07 -6.45
C ILE A 17 -12.16 19.52 -6.05
N THR A 18 -12.89 20.13 -6.98
CA THR A 18 -14.34 20.38 -6.79
C THR A 18 -15.18 20.19 -8.06
N GLU A 19 -14.71 19.46 -9.08
CA GLU A 19 -15.50 19.22 -10.30
C GLU A 19 -15.67 17.73 -10.72
N ALA A 20 -15.20 16.76 -9.94
CA ALA A 20 -15.33 15.35 -10.32
C ALA A 20 -16.61 14.65 -9.79
N SER A 21 -17.52 15.37 -9.12
CA SER A 21 -18.68 14.74 -8.45
C SER A 21 -20.01 14.80 -9.23
N LEU A 22 -20.06 15.33 -10.45
CA LEU A 22 -21.33 15.52 -11.18
C LEU A 22 -21.52 14.68 -12.46
N ALA A 23 -20.63 13.73 -12.76
CA ALA A 23 -20.70 12.95 -14.01
C ALA A 23 -20.97 11.43 -13.83
N ALA A 24 -21.37 10.97 -12.64
CA ALA A 24 -21.66 9.54 -12.38
C ALA A 24 -23.15 9.32 -12.10
N SER A 25 -23.99 9.59 -13.09
CA SER A 25 -25.38 9.14 -13.18
C SER A 25 -25.60 8.63 -14.59
N GLY A 26 -25.35 7.35 -14.81
CA GLY A 26 -25.48 6.74 -16.13
C GLY A 26 -25.18 5.25 -16.13
N ASP A 27 -26.24 4.49 -15.93
CA ASP A 27 -26.52 3.18 -16.51
C ASP A 27 -25.68 1.96 -16.07
N SER A 28 -26.34 1.10 -15.30
CA SER A 28 -25.85 -0.20 -14.85
C SER A 28 -26.32 -1.28 -15.82
N THR A 29 -25.53 -1.57 -16.85
CA THR A 29 -25.60 -2.85 -17.55
C THR A 29 -24.23 -3.16 -18.18
N ASP A 30 -23.82 -4.42 -18.12
CA ASP A 30 -22.59 -5.00 -18.71
C ASP A 30 -21.24 -4.85 -17.98
N ALA A 31 -21.13 -5.53 -16.83
CA ALA A 31 -19.85 -5.86 -16.19
C ALA A 31 -19.20 -7.19 -16.70
N ARG A 32 -19.67 -7.77 -17.82
CA ARG A 32 -19.08 -9.00 -18.41
C ARG A 32 -18.17 -8.77 -19.63
N GLY A 33 -18.03 -7.52 -20.10
CA GLY A 33 -17.22 -7.19 -21.28
C GLY A 33 -15.74 -6.84 -21.03
N THR A 34 -15.35 -6.51 -19.79
CA THR A 34 -14.06 -5.85 -19.52
C THR A 34 -12.87 -6.79 -19.30
N MET A 35 -13.08 -8.10 -19.06
CA MET A 35 -11.95 -9.05 -18.96
C MET A 35 -11.37 -9.47 -20.32
N SER A 36 -12.11 -9.29 -21.43
CA SER A 36 -11.60 -9.62 -22.78
C SER A 36 -10.65 -8.56 -23.35
N GLY A 37 -10.76 -7.30 -22.89
CA GLY A 37 -9.93 -6.18 -23.35
C GLY A 37 -8.48 -6.21 -22.81
N LEU A 38 -8.27 -6.73 -21.59
CA LEU A 38 -6.94 -6.79 -20.97
C LEU A 38 -6.04 -7.87 -21.58
N ALA A 39 -6.61 -8.99 -22.04
CA ALA A 39 -5.88 -10.02 -22.79
C ALA A 39 -5.41 -9.51 -24.17
N GLY A 40 -6.19 -8.63 -24.82
CA GLY A 40 -5.81 -7.98 -26.08
C GLY A 40 -4.65 -6.98 -25.95
N LEU A 41 -4.59 -6.23 -24.85
CA LEU A 41 -3.53 -5.27 -24.56
C LEU A 41 -2.18 -5.95 -24.28
N TRP A 42 -2.17 -7.10 -23.58
CA TRP A 42 -0.97 -7.91 -23.39
C TRP A 42 -0.47 -8.58 -24.68
N GLY A 43 -1.40 -9.03 -25.54
CA GLY A 43 -1.07 -9.59 -26.86
C GLY A 43 -0.44 -8.57 -27.82
N HIS A 44 -0.87 -7.31 -27.78
CA HIS A 44 -0.29 -6.22 -28.58
C HIS A 44 1.10 -5.79 -28.08
N ALA A 45 1.35 -5.79 -26.77
CA ALA A 45 2.66 -5.48 -26.20
C ALA A 45 3.71 -6.56 -26.53
N GLN A 46 3.34 -7.85 -26.45
CA GLN A 46 4.25 -8.94 -26.85
C GLN A 46 4.51 -8.99 -28.36
N LYS A 47 3.51 -8.68 -29.21
CA LYS A 47 3.71 -8.56 -30.67
C LYS A 47 4.56 -7.35 -31.04
N ALA A 48 4.48 -6.24 -30.31
CA ALA A 48 5.37 -5.09 -30.49
C ALA A 48 6.83 -5.44 -30.16
N GLY A 49 7.08 -6.21 -29.09
CA GLY A 49 8.43 -6.67 -28.74
C GLY A 49 9.05 -7.62 -29.77
N ARG A 50 8.28 -8.54 -30.37
CA ARG A 50 8.82 -9.48 -31.38
C ARG A 50 9.00 -8.86 -32.76
N ARG A 51 8.12 -7.94 -33.17
CA ARG A 51 8.19 -7.26 -34.48
C ARG A 51 9.33 -6.24 -34.56
N TRP A 52 9.86 -5.80 -33.42
CA TRP A 52 10.97 -4.84 -33.35
C TRP A 52 12.33 -5.46 -33.71
N SER A 53 12.54 -6.76 -33.48
CA SER A 53 13.84 -7.40 -33.74
C SER A 53 14.16 -7.63 -35.23
N SER A 54 13.22 -7.37 -36.15
CA SER A 54 13.37 -7.78 -37.56
C SER A 54 13.27 -6.65 -38.60
N SER A 55 13.31 -5.38 -38.20
CA SER A 55 13.10 -4.24 -39.10
C SER A 55 14.16 -3.15 -38.90
N GLY A 56 15.33 -3.31 -39.51
CA GLY A 56 16.33 -2.23 -39.57
C GLY A 56 17.60 -2.67 -40.29
N GLY A 57 17.81 -2.17 -41.51
CA GLY A 57 18.86 -2.61 -42.42
C GLY A 57 20.29 -2.22 -42.03
N GLY A 58 21.23 -3.11 -42.36
CA GLY A 58 22.44 -2.79 -43.13
C GLY A 58 23.52 -1.88 -42.52
N GLY A 59 23.41 -1.45 -41.27
CA GLY A 59 24.47 -0.71 -40.57
C GLY A 59 25.22 -1.62 -39.61
N SER A 60 26.42 -2.10 -39.98
CA SER A 60 27.22 -3.04 -39.18
C SER A 60 27.65 -2.52 -37.79
N GLY A 61 27.33 -1.26 -37.44
CA GLY A 61 27.60 -0.67 -36.11
C GLY A 61 26.44 -0.75 -35.11
N ALA A 62 25.19 -0.96 -35.54
CA ALA A 62 24.03 -0.83 -34.65
C ALA A 62 23.85 -2.00 -33.66
N ALA A 63 24.40 -3.18 -33.98
CA ALA A 63 24.26 -4.37 -33.13
C ALA A 63 25.10 -4.30 -31.85
N GLY A 64 26.25 -3.61 -31.88
CA GLY A 64 27.11 -3.44 -30.70
C GLY A 64 26.50 -2.50 -29.67
N ASP A 65 25.85 -1.42 -30.13
CA ASP A 65 25.26 -0.41 -29.25
C ASP A 65 24.10 -0.95 -28.42
N GLN A 66 23.30 -1.87 -28.98
CA GLN A 66 22.14 -2.44 -28.28
C GLN A 66 22.53 -3.32 -27.08
N SER A 67 23.59 -4.14 -27.17
CA SER A 67 23.98 -5.00 -26.05
C SER A 67 24.53 -4.17 -24.89
N ILE A 68 25.32 -3.15 -25.20
CA ILE A 68 25.88 -2.20 -24.23
C ILE A 68 24.74 -1.43 -23.57
N GLN A 69 23.74 -1.00 -24.33
CA GLN A 69 22.56 -0.33 -23.80
C GLN A 69 21.78 -1.22 -22.82
N GLU A 70 21.54 -2.49 -23.16
CA GLU A 70 20.84 -3.42 -22.27
C GLU A 70 21.61 -3.70 -20.99
N GLU A 71 22.93 -3.85 -21.09
CA GLU A 71 23.79 -4.06 -19.94
C GLU A 71 23.78 -2.85 -18.99
N LEU A 72 23.83 -1.64 -19.54
CA LEU A 72 23.84 -0.40 -18.76
C LEU A 72 22.49 -0.08 -18.13
N LEU A 73 21.38 -0.30 -18.85
CA LEU A 73 20.04 -0.19 -18.28
C LEU A 73 19.78 -1.29 -17.22
N GLY A 74 20.55 -2.38 -17.26
CA GLY A 74 20.55 -3.41 -16.24
C GLY A 74 21.14 -2.97 -14.90
N ASP A 75 21.99 -1.93 -14.89
CA ASP A 75 22.75 -1.50 -13.71
C ASP A 75 21.85 -0.94 -12.59
N PRO A 76 22.03 -1.37 -11.33
CA PRO A 76 21.17 -0.94 -10.23
C PRO A 76 21.21 0.57 -9.98
N LYS A 77 22.37 1.25 -10.14
CA LYS A 77 22.47 2.70 -9.95
C LYS A 77 21.70 3.47 -11.02
N VAL A 78 21.75 2.96 -12.26
CA VAL A 78 21.01 3.54 -13.39
C VAL A 78 19.51 3.35 -13.20
N LYS A 79 19.06 2.15 -12.78
CA LYS A 79 17.66 1.88 -12.46
C LYS A 79 17.12 2.77 -11.35
N GLU A 80 17.89 3.00 -10.29
CA GLU A 80 17.50 3.89 -9.19
C GLU A 80 17.37 5.35 -9.64
N ALA A 81 18.31 5.83 -10.45
CA ALA A 81 18.22 7.18 -11.02
C ALA A 81 17.00 7.31 -11.96
N ILE A 82 16.77 6.33 -12.85
CA ILE A 82 15.60 6.29 -13.75
C ILE A 82 14.30 6.32 -12.94
N ARG A 83 14.25 5.59 -11.82
CA ARG A 83 13.10 5.57 -10.92
C ARG A 83 12.84 6.95 -10.30
N GLY A 84 13.88 7.67 -9.87
CA GLY A 84 13.73 9.03 -9.31
C GLY A 84 13.24 10.07 -10.32
N ALA A 85 13.65 9.93 -11.59
CA ALA A 85 13.32 10.87 -12.65
C ALA A 85 11.94 10.63 -13.31
N GLY A 86 11.34 9.45 -13.13
CA GLY A 86 10.01 9.10 -13.64
C GLY A 86 9.89 9.27 -15.16
N MET A 87 8.90 10.04 -15.62
CA MET A 87 8.65 10.28 -17.05
C MET A 87 9.78 11.05 -17.77
N ARG A 88 10.70 11.66 -17.03
CA ARG A 88 11.85 12.42 -17.55
C ARG A 88 13.17 11.64 -17.47
N ALA A 89 13.11 10.32 -17.32
CA ALA A 89 14.27 9.46 -17.09
C ALA A 89 15.53 9.81 -17.90
N LEU A 90 15.46 9.98 -19.22
CA LEU A 90 16.67 10.23 -20.04
C LEU A 90 17.04 11.70 -20.21
N THR A 91 16.14 12.63 -19.87
CA THR A 91 16.44 14.07 -19.89
C THR A 91 16.94 14.57 -18.55
N ASP A 92 16.86 13.74 -17.51
CA ASP A 92 17.33 14.05 -16.18
C ASP A 92 18.86 13.96 -16.08
N PRO A 93 19.56 15.01 -15.61
CA PRO A 93 21.01 15.02 -15.51
C PRO A 93 21.54 13.98 -14.50
N ALA A 94 20.78 13.60 -13.48
CA ALA A 94 21.18 12.57 -12.53
C ALA A 94 21.23 11.19 -13.19
N VAL A 95 20.26 10.88 -14.06
CA VAL A 95 20.26 9.63 -14.83
C VAL A 95 21.41 9.62 -15.84
N GLN A 96 21.64 10.73 -16.54
CA GLN A 96 22.77 10.84 -17.46
C GLN A 96 24.10 10.62 -16.75
N ASN A 97 24.29 11.21 -15.56
CA ASN A 97 25.48 11.00 -14.75
C ASN A 97 25.63 9.56 -14.25
N ALA A 98 24.52 8.91 -13.85
CA ALA A 98 24.53 7.51 -13.44
C ALA A 98 24.93 6.58 -14.59
N VAL A 99 24.39 6.82 -15.79
CA VAL A 99 24.74 6.06 -17.01
C VAL A 99 26.20 6.29 -17.39
N LEU A 100 26.67 7.54 -17.36
CA LEU A 100 28.08 7.86 -17.64
C LEU A 100 29.04 7.16 -16.65
N LYS A 101 28.66 7.10 -15.37
CA LYS A 101 29.44 6.40 -14.36
C LYS A 101 29.46 4.89 -14.62
N ALA A 102 28.32 4.30 -14.95
CA ALA A 102 28.23 2.88 -15.29
C ALA A 102 29.05 2.52 -16.55
N ILE A 103 29.04 3.38 -17.58
CA ILE A 103 29.88 3.21 -18.78
C ILE A 103 31.36 3.22 -18.41
N LYS A 104 31.80 4.20 -17.61
CA LYS A 104 33.21 4.29 -17.18
C LYS A 104 33.66 3.08 -16.36
N GLU A 105 32.78 2.52 -15.54
CA GLU A 105 33.06 1.35 -14.69
C GLU A 105 33.11 0.04 -15.51
N ARG A 106 32.22 -0.15 -16.51
CA ARG A 106 32.10 -1.42 -17.26
C ARG A 106 32.91 -1.46 -18.56
N THR A 107 32.93 -0.36 -19.30
CA THR A 107 33.53 -0.27 -20.64
C THR A 107 34.47 0.93 -20.74
N PRO A 108 35.65 0.86 -20.09
CA PRO A 108 36.58 1.98 -20.02
C PRO A 108 37.10 2.45 -21.39
N HIS A 109 37.14 1.55 -22.39
CA HIS A 109 37.53 1.92 -23.76
C HIS A 109 36.52 2.86 -24.44
N LEU A 110 35.26 2.93 -23.98
CA LEU A 110 34.22 3.85 -24.46
C LEU A 110 34.06 5.09 -23.57
N ALA A 111 34.86 5.25 -22.52
CA ALA A 111 34.70 6.35 -21.56
C ALA A 111 34.80 7.74 -22.20
N ASN A 112 35.60 7.89 -23.25
CA ASN A 112 35.77 9.16 -23.99
C ASN A 112 34.58 9.47 -24.90
N GLU A 113 33.84 8.44 -25.35
CA GLU A 113 32.67 8.56 -26.25
C GLU A 113 31.33 8.47 -25.49
N ALA A 114 31.37 8.11 -24.19
CA ALA A 114 30.19 7.94 -23.34
C ALA A 114 29.27 9.18 -23.35
N GLY A 115 29.85 10.39 -23.37
CA GLY A 115 29.11 11.65 -23.44
C GLY A 115 28.28 11.80 -24.71
N SER A 116 28.82 11.41 -25.86
CA SER A 116 28.09 11.46 -27.14
C SER A 116 27.02 10.36 -27.22
N ILE A 117 27.31 9.16 -26.70
CA ILE A 117 26.36 8.04 -26.68
C ILE A 117 25.13 8.37 -25.81
N VAL A 118 25.35 8.88 -24.59
CA VAL A 118 24.23 9.28 -23.71
C VAL A 118 23.42 10.42 -24.34
N LYS A 119 24.08 11.36 -25.01
CA LYS A 119 23.40 12.45 -25.71
C LYS A 119 22.61 11.98 -26.92
N SER A 120 23.09 10.99 -27.68
CA SER A 120 22.32 10.42 -28.79
C SER A 120 21.12 9.63 -28.28
N TRP A 121 21.27 8.84 -27.22
CA TRP A 121 20.17 8.12 -26.57
C TRP A 121 19.07 9.04 -26.03
N SER A 122 19.44 10.21 -25.51
CA SER A 122 18.46 11.21 -25.05
C SER A 122 17.60 11.77 -26.19
N LYS A 123 18.07 11.69 -27.43
CA LYS A 123 17.34 12.16 -28.63
C LYS A 123 16.60 11.05 -29.36
N ASP A 124 16.92 9.78 -29.08
CA ASP A 124 16.32 8.63 -29.73
C ASP A 124 14.92 8.33 -29.12
N PRO A 125 13.84 8.40 -29.91
CA PRO A 125 12.49 8.13 -29.43
C PRO A 125 12.30 6.67 -28.97
N GLU A 126 13.01 5.70 -29.54
CA GLU A 126 12.90 4.29 -29.15
C GLU A 126 13.49 4.06 -27.76
N VAL A 127 14.66 4.65 -27.51
CA VAL A 127 15.36 4.56 -26.22
C VAL A 127 14.56 5.26 -25.12
N GLN A 128 13.93 6.41 -25.45
CA GLN A 128 12.99 7.07 -24.54
C GLN A 128 11.76 6.22 -24.25
N ALA A 129 11.17 5.55 -25.25
CA ALA A 129 10.03 4.68 -25.04
C ALA A 129 10.38 3.51 -24.11
N ARG A 130 11.55 2.88 -24.31
CA ARG A 130 12.04 1.79 -23.45
C ARG A 130 12.32 2.25 -22.03
N ALA A 131 12.97 3.40 -21.85
CA ALA A 131 13.21 3.98 -20.53
C ALA A 131 11.90 4.36 -19.82
N LYS A 132 10.92 4.93 -20.53
CA LYS A 132 9.58 5.21 -19.99
C LYS A 132 8.83 3.94 -19.61
N TYR A 133 8.95 2.88 -20.41
CA TYR A 133 8.34 1.58 -20.10
C TYR A 133 8.97 0.96 -18.84
N MET A 134 10.30 0.97 -18.73
CA MET A 134 11.00 0.50 -17.52
C MET A 134 10.69 1.37 -16.30
N ALA A 135 10.64 2.70 -16.46
CA ALA A 135 10.23 3.61 -15.40
C ALA A 135 8.78 3.36 -14.99
N GLY A 136 7.87 3.12 -15.94
CA GLY A 136 6.47 2.79 -15.67
C GLY A 136 6.30 1.47 -14.94
N MET A 137 7.00 0.42 -15.38
CA MET A 137 7.04 -0.86 -14.67
C MET A 137 7.65 -0.74 -13.28
N ALA A 138 8.73 0.04 -13.14
CA ALA A 138 9.35 0.29 -11.85
C ALA A 138 8.40 1.09 -10.94
N VAL A 139 7.70 2.11 -11.45
CA VAL A 139 6.69 2.88 -10.72
C VAL A 139 5.48 2.01 -10.36
N HIS A 140 5.10 1.02 -11.16
CA HIS A 140 4.06 0.06 -10.76
C HIS A 140 4.57 -0.94 -9.70
N ALA A 141 5.74 -1.52 -9.91
CA ALA A 141 6.36 -2.45 -8.96
C ALA A 141 6.71 -1.78 -7.62
N THR A 142 7.08 -0.51 -7.67
CA THR A 142 7.41 0.30 -6.49
C THR A 142 6.29 1.20 -6.04
N GLY A 143 5.22 1.34 -6.81
CA GLY A 143 3.95 1.92 -6.41
C GLY A 143 3.36 1.10 -5.28
N HIS A 144 3.48 -0.23 -5.34
CA HIS A 144 3.19 -1.09 -4.20
C HIS A 144 4.11 -0.84 -2.99
N MET A 145 5.36 -0.41 -3.19
CA MET A 145 6.24 -0.03 -2.07
C MET A 145 5.99 1.39 -1.54
N GLY A 146 5.55 2.33 -2.39
CA GLY A 146 5.15 3.68 -2.03
C GLY A 146 3.79 3.71 -1.34
N GLU A 147 2.86 2.85 -1.77
CA GLU A 147 1.66 2.50 -1.02
C GLU A 147 2.04 1.88 0.31
N ASN A 148 3.01 0.97 0.39
CA ASN A 148 3.48 0.47 1.68
C ASN A 148 4.09 1.59 2.55
N ALA A 149 4.83 2.55 1.98
CA ALA A 149 5.39 3.67 2.75
C ALA A 149 4.33 4.69 3.21
N ILE A 150 3.31 4.95 2.39
CA ILE A 150 2.15 5.79 2.75
C ILE A 150 1.24 5.04 3.74
N HIS A 151 1.09 3.72 3.60
CA HIS A 151 0.40 2.86 4.56
C HIS A 151 1.16 2.74 5.89
N CYS A 152 2.50 2.79 5.87
CA CYS A 152 3.31 2.86 7.09
C CYS A 152 3.12 4.18 7.86
N ILE A 153 2.55 5.22 7.25
CA ILE A 153 2.31 6.51 7.92
C ILE A 153 0.93 6.57 8.59
N GLU A 154 -0.04 5.75 8.17
CA GLU A 154 -1.34 5.64 8.88
C GLU A 154 -1.53 4.36 9.72
N GLN A 155 -0.63 3.39 9.60
CA GLN A 155 -0.63 2.23 10.47
C GLN A 155 -0.16 2.64 11.87
N GLY A 156 -1.06 2.49 12.85
CA GLY A 156 -0.79 2.76 14.26
C GLY A 156 0.42 2.00 14.79
N PRO A 157 0.96 2.38 15.98
CA PRO A 157 2.05 1.63 16.61
C PRO A 157 1.71 0.14 16.66
N GLU A 158 2.67 -0.71 16.31
CA GLU A 158 2.48 -2.15 16.19
C GLU A 158 1.83 -2.78 17.44
N GLY A 159 2.16 -2.26 18.63
CA GLY A 159 1.54 -2.71 19.87
C GLY A 159 0.02 -2.49 19.94
N VAL A 160 -0.47 -1.36 19.42
CA VAL A 160 -1.91 -1.06 19.38
C VAL A 160 -2.63 -2.01 18.43
N GLN A 161 -2.01 -2.32 17.28
CA GLN A 161 -2.57 -3.26 16.31
C GLN A 161 -2.70 -4.67 16.90
N VAL A 162 -1.65 -5.15 17.59
CA VAL A 162 -1.69 -6.46 18.26
C VAL A 162 -2.78 -6.51 19.33
N LEU A 163 -2.97 -5.42 20.10
CA LEU A 163 -4.07 -5.34 21.07
C LEU A 163 -5.44 -5.37 20.38
N ALA A 164 -5.61 -4.64 19.29
CA ALA A 164 -6.84 -4.66 18.51
C ALA A 164 -7.12 -6.05 17.90
N PHE A 165 -6.08 -6.73 17.40
CA PHE A 165 -6.17 -8.10 16.90
C PHE A 165 -6.61 -9.09 18.00
N ILE A 166 -6.03 -9.01 19.21
CA ILE A 166 -6.45 -9.82 20.36
C ILE A 166 -7.91 -9.53 20.73
N GLY A 167 -8.33 -8.26 20.68
CA GLY A 167 -9.72 -7.85 20.85
C GLY A 167 -10.66 -8.48 19.83
N GLY A 168 -10.27 -8.46 18.56
CA GLY A 168 -10.98 -9.12 17.46
C GLY A 168 -11.11 -10.63 17.69
N CYS A 169 -10.04 -11.31 18.09
CA CYS A 169 -10.05 -12.74 18.41
C CYS A 169 -10.98 -13.07 19.58
N ALA A 170 -10.90 -12.32 20.69
CA ALA A 170 -11.76 -12.52 21.85
C ALA A 170 -13.24 -12.28 21.49
N SER A 171 -13.52 -11.22 20.73
CA SER A 171 -14.85 -10.89 20.20
C SER A 171 -15.38 -12.00 19.29
N LEU A 172 -14.55 -12.55 18.41
CA LEU A 172 -14.93 -13.65 17.52
C LEU A 172 -15.31 -14.90 18.31
N VAL A 173 -14.49 -15.30 19.30
CA VAL A 173 -14.77 -16.49 20.12
C VAL A 173 -16.09 -16.34 20.86
N LEU A 174 -16.33 -15.19 21.51
CA LEU A 174 -17.59 -14.95 22.22
C LEU A 174 -18.79 -14.91 21.26
N ALA A 175 -18.67 -14.26 20.10
CA ALA A 175 -19.74 -14.21 19.11
C ALA A 175 -20.08 -15.61 18.56
N VAL A 176 -19.08 -16.45 18.30
CA VAL A 176 -19.29 -17.84 17.88
C VAL A 176 -19.98 -18.64 18.97
N LEU A 177 -19.57 -18.50 20.24
CA LEU A 177 -20.23 -19.17 21.36
C LEU A 177 -21.71 -18.77 21.49
N GLN A 178 -22.06 -17.51 21.21
CA GLN A 178 -23.45 -17.06 21.19
C GLN A 178 -24.24 -17.66 20.02
N VAL A 179 -23.65 -17.75 18.83
CA VAL A 179 -24.29 -18.37 17.65
C VAL A 179 -24.49 -19.88 17.85
N LEU A 180 -23.55 -20.55 18.51
CA LEU A 180 -23.61 -22.00 18.77
C LEU A 180 -24.62 -22.42 19.84
N ASN A 181 -25.27 -21.48 20.54
CA ASN A 181 -26.33 -21.78 21.50
C ASN A 181 -27.73 -21.45 20.94
N PRO A 182 -28.24 -22.21 19.95
CA PRO A 182 -29.51 -21.92 19.30
C PRO A 182 -30.71 -22.14 20.24
N LEU A 183 -30.55 -22.89 21.33
CA LEU A 183 -31.60 -23.10 22.33
C LEU A 183 -31.97 -21.80 23.05
N ALA A 184 -31.01 -20.88 23.21
CA ALA A 184 -31.30 -19.52 23.69
C ALA A 184 -31.90 -18.61 22.58
N ALA A 185 -31.73 -18.96 21.31
CA ALA A 185 -32.14 -18.15 20.17
C ALA A 185 -33.63 -18.30 19.79
N VAL A 186 -34.29 -19.40 20.20
CA VAL A 186 -35.71 -19.65 19.88
C VAL A 186 -36.65 -18.56 20.44
N GLY A 187 -36.24 -17.84 21.49
CA GLY A 187 -36.97 -16.70 22.05
C GLY A 187 -36.51 -15.31 21.60
N ALA A 188 -35.38 -15.22 20.88
CA ALA A 188 -34.70 -13.95 20.61
C ALA A 188 -34.01 -13.94 19.23
N THR A 189 -34.80 -14.08 18.16
CA THR A 189 -34.34 -14.02 16.76
C THR A 189 -33.44 -12.81 16.48
N PHE A 190 -33.76 -11.66 17.08
CA PHE A 190 -32.96 -10.45 16.95
C PHE A 190 -31.55 -10.62 17.52
N THR A 191 -31.40 -11.21 18.71
CA THR A 191 -30.09 -11.44 19.33
C THR A 191 -29.22 -12.35 18.46
N TYR A 192 -29.80 -13.40 17.89
CA TYR A 192 -29.08 -14.30 16.99
C TYR A 192 -28.56 -13.57 15.73
N LEU A 193 -29.40 -12.72 15.14
CA LEU A 193 -29.01 -11.91 13.98
C LEU A 193 -27.85 -10.96 14.33
N VAL A 194 -27.90 -10.30 15.49
CA VAL A 194 -26.82 -9.42 15.92
C VAL A 194 -25.54 -10.20 16.24
N SER A 195 -25.62 -11.39 16.84
CA SER A 195 -24.46 -12.25 17.05
C SER A 195 -23.80 -12.68 15.74
N LEU A 196 -24.58 -12.91 14.67
CA LEU A 196 -24.03 -13.19 13.34
C LEU A 196 -23.27 -11.97 12.76
N TYR A 197 -23.84 -10.76 12.90
CA TYR A 197 -23.12 -9.53 12.51
C TYR A 197 -21.85 -9.34 13.33
N GLN A 198 -21.86 -9.68 14.63
CA GLN A 198 -20.67 -9.61 15.47
C GLN A 198 -19.56 -10.56 15.04
N VAL A 199 -19.89 -11.75 14.53
CA VAL A 199 -18.89 -12.65 13.92
C VAL A 199 -18.24 -11.96 12.72
N ILE A 200 -19.03 -11.37 11.82
CA ILE A 200 -18.52 -10.67 10.64
C ILE A 200 -17.64 -9.48 11.05
N PHE A 201 -18.10 -8.65 12.00
CA PHE A 201 -17.32 -7.49 12.48
C PHE A 201 -16.02 -7.90 13.19
N SER A 202 -16.02 -8.99 13.93
CA SER A 202 -14.82 -9.52 14.59
C SER A 202 -13.82 -10.06 13.56
N LEU A 203 -14.29 -10.75 12.52
CA LEU A 203 -13.44 -11.18 11.40
C LEU A 203 -12.85 -9.99 10.64
N THR A 204 -13.67 -8.97 10.37
CA THR A 204 -13.21 -7.72 9.74
C THR A 204 -12.15 -7.03 10.60
N THR A 205 -12.35 -6.95 11.92
CA THR A 205 -11.34 -6.43 12.86
C THR A 205 -10.04 -7.22 12.80
N MET A 206 -10.12 -8.55 12.84
CA MET A 206 -8.93 -9.41 12.73
C MET A 206 -8.21 -9.20 11.39
N LEU A 207 -8.95 -9.01 10.29
CA LEU A 207 -8.35 -8.81 8.97
C LEU A 207 -7.63 -7.46 8.86
N PHE A 208 -8.22 -6.38 9.39
CA PHE A 208 -7.60 -5.04 9.36
C PHE A 208 -6.40 -4.86 10.28
N GLU A 209 -6.31 -5.70 11.33
CA GLU A 209 -5.22 -5.66 12.32
C GLU A 209 -4.22 -6.82 12.18
N ALA A 210 -4.44 -7.73 11.21
CA ALA A 210 -3.49 -8.78 10.91
C ALA A 210 -2.22 -8.19 10.30
N LYS A 211 -1.06 -8.72 10.73
CA LYS A 211 0.22 -8.37 10.09
C LYS A 211 0.21 -8.78 8.62
N MET A 212 0.72 -7.92 7.75
CA MET A 212 0.82 -8.20 6.30
C MET A 212 1.61 -9.48 6.01
N GLU A 213 2.57 -9.84 6.87
CA GLU A 213 3.34 -11.09 6.81
C GLU A 213 2.48 -12.36 6.94
N TRP A 214 1.32 -12.25 7.61
CA TRP A 214 0.39 -13.37 7.77
C TRP A 214 -0.55 -13.47 6.57
N LEU A 215 -0.97 -12.33 6.03
CA LEU A 215 -1.80 -12.23 4.83
C LEU A 215 -1.05 -12.74 3.59
N SER A 216 0.23 -12.40 3.45
CA SER A 216 1.05 -12.81 2.30
C SER A 216 1.28 -14.33 2.19
N LYS A 217 0.98 -15.11 3.23
CA LYS A 217 1.11 -16.57 3.19
C LYS A 217 -0.06 -17.26 2.49
N VAL A 218 -1.17 -16.55 2.25
CA VAL A 218 -2.39 -17.13 1.71
C VAL A 218 -3.00 -16.18 0.67
N ASP A 219 -2.77 -16.49 -0.60
CA ASP A 219 -3.15 -15.62 -1.74
C ASP A 219 -4.64 -15.21 -1.73
N LYS A 220 -5.53 -16.09 -1.26
CA LYS A 220 -6.98 -15.80 -1.19
C LYS A 220 -7.33 -14.68 -0.20
N PHE A 221 -6.55 -14.52 0.87
CA PHE A 221 -6.81 -13.43 1.82
C PHE A 221 -6.40 -12.07 1.25
N ASN A 222 -5.41 -12.04 0.34
CA ASN A 222 -5.04 -10.79 -0.32
C ASN A 222 -6.18 -10.25 -1.19
N GLU A 223 -6.83 -11.10 -2.00
CA GLU A 223 -7.97 -10.68 -2.82
C GLU A 223 -9.13 -10.16 -1.96
N TRP A 224 -9.41 -10.82 -0.83
CA TRP A 224 -10.47 -10.39 0.08
C TRP A 224 -10.12 -9.07 0.80
N HIS A 225 -8.86 -8.93 1.24
CA HIS A 225 -8.35 -7.71 1.84
C HIS A 225 -8.39 -6.54 0.86
N ASP A 226 -7.98 -6.74 -0.39
CA ASP A 226 -8.02 -5.71 -1.44
C ASP A 226 -9.46 -5.27 -1.73
N MET A 227 -10.39 -6.23 -1.82
CA MET A 227 -11.81 -5.92 -1.95
C MET A 227 -12.33 -5.09 -0.77
N LEU A 228 -11.92 -5.40 0.46
CA LEU A 228 -12.31 -4.64 1.65
C LEU A 228 -11.68 -3.24 1.66
N MET A 229 -10.42 -3.09 1.26
CA MET A 229 -9.75 -1.78 1.17
C MET A 229 -10.43 -0.85 0.15
N VAL A 230 -10.90 -1.40 -0.98
CA VAL A 230 -11.61 -0.63 -2.00
C VAL A 230 -13.01 -0.22 -1.52
N ASN A 231 -13.77 -1.15 -0.94
CA ASN A 231 -15.16 -0.89 -0.54
C ASN A 231 -15.29 -0.17 0.81
N MET A 232 -14.32 -0.34 1.70
CA MET A 232 -14.34 0.19 3.07
C MET A 232 -13.18 1.16 3.32
N ARG A 233 -12.98 2.13 2.42
CA ARG A 233 -12.01 3.22 2.59
C ARG A 233 -12.14 3.98 3.91
N PHE A 234 -13.33 4.02 4.50
CA PHE A 234 -13.51 4.59 5.84
C PHE A 234 -12.78 3.78 6.91
N LEU A 235 -12.84 2.44 6.85
CA LEU A 235 -12.15 1.56 7.81
C LEU A 235 -10.64 1.49 7.56
N SER A 236 -10.14 1.86 6.37
CA SER A 236 -8.69 1.94 6.18
C SER A 236 -8.06 3.09 6.96
N LEU A 237 -8.81 4.18 7.19
CA LEU A 237 -8.37 5.35 7.96
C LEU A 237 -8.34 5.06 9.46
N SER A 238 -7.31 5.56 10.16
CA SER A 238 -7.17 5.40 11.62
C SER A 238 -8.42 5.85 12.41
N LEU A 239 -9.06 6.95 11.98
CA LEU A 239 -10.29 7.44 12.61
C LEU A 239 -11.45 6.46 12.45
N GLY A 240 -11.64 5.93 11.24
CA GLY A 240 -12.75 5.03 10.96
C GLY A 240 -12.62 3.69 11.69
N ARG A 241 -11.39 3.17 11.85
CA ARG A 241 -11.13 2.02 12.73
C ARG A 241 -11.51 2.31 14.17
N GLY A 242 -11.09 3.47 14.69
CA GLY A 242 -11.42 3.87 16.05
C GLY A 242 -12.92 3.95 16.30
N LEU A 243 -13.65 4.58 15.38
CA LEU A 243 -15.12 4.66 15.44
C LEU A 243 -15.78 3.29 15.30
N PHE A 244 -15.24 2.41 14.44
CA PHE A 244 -15.71 1.04 14.29
C PHE A 244 -15.54 0.22 15.57
N TYR A 245 -14.41 0.36 16.29
CA TYR A 245 -14.20 -0.33 17.57
C TYR A 245 -15.09 0.20 18.69
N ILE A 246 -15.35 1.51 18.75
CA ILE A 246 -16.34 2.09 19.69
C ILE A 246 -17.73 1.53 19.37
N PHE A 247 -18.10 1.48 18.09
CA PHE A 247 -19.37 0.91 17.66
C PHE A 247 -19.48 -0.58 18.07
N GLN A 248 -18.47 -1.39 17.77
CA GLN A 248 -18.44 -2.80 18.15
C GLN A 248 -18.52 -3.00 19.67
N GLY A 249 -17.77 -2.21 20.45
CA GLY A 249 -17.80 -2.22 21.90
C GLY A 249 -19.18 -1.81 22.47
N SER A 250 -19.83 -0.81 21.88
CA SER A 250 -21.17 -0.38 22.30
C SER A 250 -22.25 -1.44 22.03
N ILE A 251 -22.16 -2.21 20.94
CA ILE A 251 -23.06 -3.34 20.72
C ILE A 251 -22.82 -4.42 21.79
N TRP A 252 -21.56 -4.75 22.09
CA TRP A 252 -21.23 -5.70 23.16
C TRP A 252 -21.77 -5.24 24.52
N TRP A 253 -21.72 -3.93 24.79
CA TRP A 253 -22.28 -3.36 26.01
C TRP A 253 -23.80 -3.57 26.09
N VAL A 254 -24.53 -3.23 25.02
CA VAL A 254 -25.99 -3.34 24.95
C VAL A 254 -26.47 -4.79 25.00
N LEU A 255 -25.73 -5.72 24.39
CA LEU A 255 -26.08 -7.15 24.39
C LEU A 255 -25.61 -7.89 25.65
N SER A 256 -24.79 -7.25 26.50
CA SER A 256 -24.29 -7.92 27.70
C SER A 256 -25.46 -8.23 28.66
N SER A 257 -25.64 -9.52 28.93
CA SER A 257 -26.56 -9.95 29.99
C SER A 257 -26.04 -9.50 31.36
N TYR A 258 -26.92 -9.41 32.36
CA TYR A 258 -26.53 -8.89 33.68
C TYR A 258 -25.34 -9.65 34.30
N PHE A 259 -25.28 -10.96 34.07
CA PHE A 259 -24.22 -11.88 34.54
C PHE A 259 -23.01 -12.02 33.58
N GLY A 260 -23.07 -11.45 32.37
CA GLY A 260 -22.03 -11.55 31.36
C GLY A 260 -20.87 -10.61 31.65
N ILE A 261 -20.00 -10.97 32.61
CA ILE A 261 -18.88 -10.10 33.00
C ILE A 261 -17.82 -10.00 31.90
N PHE A 262 -17.63 -11.06 31.11
CA PHE A 262 -16.64 -11.09 30.02
C PHE A 262 -17.04 -10.18 28.87
N GLU A 263 -18.33 -10.15 28.50
CA GLU A 263 -18.89 -9.28 27.47
C GLU A 263 -18.74 -7.81 27.86
N LYS A 264 -18.96 -7.48 29.14
CA LYS A 264 -18.77 -6.11 29.67
C LYS A 264 -17.31 -5.68 29.65
N ILE A 265 -16.40 -6.56 30.07
CA ILE A 265 -14.95 -6.28 30.02
C ILE A 265 -14.51 -6.09 28.57
N LEU A 266 -14.96 -6.94 27.65
CA LEU A 266 -14.64 -6.82 26.23
C LEU A 266 -15.23 -5.54 25.61
N ALA A 267 -16.45 -5.17 25.97
CA ALA A 267 -17.09 -3.94 25.52
C ALA A 267 -16.28 -2.70 25.93
N ILE A 268 -15.89 -2.61 27.21
CA ILE A 268 -15.05 -1.53 27.72
C ILE A 268 -13.70 -1.54 27.00
N TYR A 269 -13.08 -2.71 26.85
CA TYR A 269 -11.80 -2.87 26.17
C TYR A 269 -11.84 -2.34 24.73
N LEU A 270 -12.84 -2.74 23.94
CA LEU A 270 -13.00 -2.29 22.55
C LEU A 270 -13.31 -0.78 22.46
N CYS A 271 -14.12 -0.24 23.38
CA CYS A 271 -14.36 1.20 23.48
C CYS A 271 -13.07 1.98 23.81
N CYS A 272 -12.26 1.49 24.75
CA CYS A 272 -10.97 2.08 25.09
C CYS A 272 -9.98 2.02 23.91
N LEU A 273 -9.92 0.89 23.21
CA LEU A 273 -9.12 0.77 21.99
C LEU A 273 -9.58 1.76 20.92
N GLY A 274 -10.88 1.83 20.66
CA GLY A 274 -11.41 2.76 19.66
C GLY A 274 -11.14 4.22 20.01
N ALA A 275 -11.28 4.60 21.28
CA ALA A 275 -10.89 5.93 21.76
C ALA A 275 -9.39 6.20 21.56
N LEU A 276 -8.53 5.20 21.78
CA LEU A 276 -7.09 5.31 21.54
C LEU A 276 -6.79 5.59 20.06
N TYR A 277 -7.43 4.88 19.12
CA TYR A 277 -7.30 5.15 17.67
C TYR A 277 -7.77 6.56 17.30
N VAL A 278 -8.88 7.04 17.89
CA VAL A 278 -9.36 8.41 17.69
C VAL A 278 -8.35 9.43 18.21
N CYS A 279 -7.80 9.24 19.41
CA CYS A 279 -6.77 10.12 19.97
C CYS A 279 -5.50 10.15 19.12
N MET A 280 -5.10 9.00 18.55
CA MET A 280 -3.97 8.92 17.62
C MET A 280 -4.24 9.68 16.32
N HIS A 281 -5.46 9.62 15.80
CA HIS A 281 -5.84 10.39 14.61
C HIS A 281 -5.69 11.90 14.81
N PHE A 282 -6.00 12.42 16.00
CA PHE A 282 -5.81 13.84 16.33
C PHE A 282 -4.36 14.21 16.69
N GLY A 283 -3.42 13.27 16.63
CA GLY A 283 -2.01 13.53 16.99
C GLY A 283 -1.80 13.83 18.48
N ILE A 284 -2.78 13.53 19.34
CA ILE A 284 -2.69 13.72 20.81
C ILE A 284 -1.83 12.60 21.44
N MET A 285 -1.13 11.79 20.64
CA MET A 285 -0.28 10.74 21.16
C MET A 285 0.94 11.36 21.87
N PRO A 286 1.10 11.16 23.20
CA PRO A 286 2.19 11.76 23.94
C PRO A 286 3.51 11.26 23.37
N GLN A 287 4.36 12.16 22.88
CA GLN A 287 5.57 11.77 22.14
C GLN A 287 6.44 10.78 22.92
N HIS A 288 6.45 10.83 24.26
CA HIS A 288 7.17 9.88 25.09
C HIS A 288 6.78 8.40 24.88
N VAL A 289 5.51 8.10 24.55
CA VAL A 289 5.05 6.73 24.28
C VAL A 289 5.56 6.30 22.91
N ALA A 290 5.43 7.18 21.91
CA ALA A 290 5.89 6.92 20.56
C ALA A 290 7.41 6.69 20.52
N THR A 291 8.18 7.48 21.28
CA THR A 291 9.64 7.30 21.37
C THR A 291 9.99 5.97 22.06
N LYS A 292 9.31 5.61 23.15
CA LYS A 292 9.56 4.36 23.87
C LYS A 292 9.20 3.13 23.03
N MET A 293 8.10 3.19 22.28
CA MET A 293 7.72 2.10 21.36
C MET A 293 8.70 1.95 20.20
N ARG A 294 9.19 3.06 19.62
CA ARG A 294 10.24 3.01 18.57
C ARG A 294 11.54 2.42 19.09
N GLN A 295 11.92 2.74 20.33
CA GLN A 295 13.11 2.14 20.96
C GLN A 295 12.96 0.63 21.11
N MET A 296 11.83 0.14 21.64
CA MET A 296 11.60 -1.30 21.79
C MET A 296 11.63 -2.03 20.45
N SER A 297 11.01 -1.47 19.40
CA SER A 297 11.01 -2.06 18.06
C SER A 297 12.44 -2.20 17.49
N ASN A 298 13.28 -1.15 17.64
CA ASN A 298 14.68 -1.20 17.19
C ASN A 298 15.52 -2.22 17.96
N ASP A 299 15.25 -2.42 19.25
CA ASP A 299 15.97 -3.40 20.07
C ASP A 299 15.62 -4.83 19.66
N TYR A 300 14.35 -5.10 19.28
CA TYR A 300 13.96 -6.41 18.74
C TYR A 300 14.66 -6.75 17.42
N VAL A 301 14.81 -5.79 16.50
CA VAL A 301 15.49 -6.02 15.22
C VAL A 301 16.96 -6.44 15.41
N LYS A 302 17.64 -5.92 16.44
CA LYS A 302 19.05 -6.28 16.73
C LYS A 302 19.24 -7.69 17.28
N ILE A 303 18.19 -8.31 17.82
CA ILE A 303 18.29 -9.61 18.51
C ILE A 303 17.98 -10.78 17.56
N THR A 304 17.52 -10.51 16.33
CA THR A 304 17.25 -11.53 15.32
C THR A 304 18.47 -11.64 14.38
N PRO A 305 19.37 -12.62 14.56
CA PRO A 305 20.55 -12.81 13.70
C PRO A 305 20.19 -13.33 12.30
#